data_AF-A0A386RD54-F1
#
_entry.id   AF-A0A386RD54-F1
#
_cell.length_a   1.000
_cell.length_b   1.000
_cell.length_c   1.000
_cell.angle_alpha   90.00
_cell.angle_beta   90.00
_cell.angle_gamma   90.00
#
_symmetry.space_group_name_H-M   'P 1'
#
loop_
_entity.id
_entity.type
_entity.pdbx_description
1 polymer ?
#
loop_
_entity_poly.entity_id
_entity_poly.type
_entity_poly.pdbx_seq_one_letter_code
_entity_poly.pdbx_strand_id
1 'polypeptide(L)'
;MSLILLVAKSSFLFCDERKDRFKALYWDGQDYWLLYKRFENGKINWPQNQNEVQALTSKQVDWLMKDFAITPKIKNTKARNFY
;
A
#
# COMPACT_ATOMS: atom_id res chain seq x y z
N MET A 1 -5.54 3.81 14.00
CA MET A 1 -5.14 2.50 13.45
C MET A 1 -6.14 2.11 12.37
N SER A 2 -5.89 2.51 11.12
CA SER A 2 -6.84 2.20 10.04
C SER A 2 -6.26 1.14 9.12
N LEU A 3 -7.02 0.05 9.02
CA LEU A 3 -7.09 -0.93 7.95
C LEU A 3 -5.90 -1.85 7.67
N ILE A 4 -6.16 -3.13 7.93
CA ILE A 4 -5.40 -4.31 7.57
C ILE A 4 -5.57 -4.57 6.06
N LEU A 5 -4.50 -4.54 5.29
CA LEU A 5 -4.45 -5.08 3.93
C LEU A 5 -3.78 -6.47 4.01
N LEU A 6 -4.48 -7.50 3.54
CA LEU A 6 -3.93 -8.85 3.39
C LEU A 6 -3.11 -8.89 2.10
N VAL A 7 -1.82 -9.17 2.20
CA VAL A 7 -0.91 -9.11 1.05
C VAL A 7 -0.56 -10.50 0.51
N ALA A 8 -0.58 -11.50 1.39
CA ALA A 8 -0.51 -12.91 1.04
C ALA A 8 -1.13 -13.75 2.16
N LYS A 9 -1.26 -15.07 1.95
CA LYS A 9 -1.82 -16.05 2.92
C LYS A 9 -1.32 -15.91 4.36
N SER A 10 -0.16 -15.29 4.58
CA SER A 10 0.51 -15.17 5.89
C SER A 10 1.09 -13.77 6.18
N SER A 11 0.69 -12.73 5.44
CA SER A 11 1.21 -11.37 5.66
C SER A 11 0.13 -10.29 5.69
N PHE A 12 0.24 -9.43 6.71
CA PHE A 12 -0.67 -8.32 6.97
C PHE A 12 0.09 -7.00 6.85
N LEU A 13 -0.39 -6.07 6.05
CA LEU A 13 0.13 -4.72 6.01
C LEU A 13 -0.82 -3.73 6.68
N PHE A 14 -0.23 -2.79 7.39
CA PHE A 14 -0.90 -1.74 8.13
C PHE A 14 -0.27 -0.40 7.78
N CYS A 15 -1.08 0.65 7.70
CA CYS A 15 -0.58 2.02 7.66
C CYS A 15 -1.05 2.80 8.87
N ASP A 16 -0.20 3.75 9.25
CA ASP A 16 -0.53 4.70 10.30
C ASP A 16 -1.45 5.80 9.76
N GLU A 17 -2.12 6.52 10.66
CA GLU A 17 -3.06 7.60 10.33
C GLU A 17 -2.41 8.72 9.51
N ARG A 18 -1.11 8.94 9.72
CA ARG A 18 -0.32 9.94 8.99
C ARG A 18 0.03 9.50 7.57
N LYS A 19 -0.16 8.22 7.21
CA LYS A 19 0.14 7.60 5.90
C LYS A 19 1.57 7.83 5.41
N ASP A 20 2.48 8.15 6.31
CA ASP A 20 3.91 8.36 6.08
C ASP A 20 4.73 7.09 6.33
N ARG A 21 4.09 6.06 6.88
CA ARG A 21 4.72 4.83 7.37
C ARG A 21 3.80 3.65 7.14
N PHE A 22 4.40 2.53 6.72
CA PHE A 22 3.74 1.25 6.70
C PHE A 22 4.46 0.24 7.60
N LYS A 23 3.68 -0.71 8.09
CA LYS A 23 4.13 -1.85 8.87
C LYS A 23 3.67 -3.11 8.15
N ALA A 24 4.53 -4.10 7.99
CA ALA A 24 4.18 -5.41 7.47
C ALA A 24 4.45 -6.45 8.53
N LEU A 25 3.43 -7.18 8.95
CA LEU A 25 3.55 -8.36 9.80
C LEU A 25 3.59 -9.58 8.90
N TYR A 26 4.72 -10.27 8.89
CA TYR A 26 4.94 -11.49 8.13
C TYR A 26 5.10 -12.67 9.09
N TRP A 27 4.38 -13.76 8.85
CA TRP A 27 4.53 -15.00 9.60
C TRP A 27 5.42 -15.97 8.84
N ASP A 28 6.53 -16.38 9.45
CA ASP A 28 7.50 -17.30 8.84
C ASP A 28 7.25 -18.77 9.21
N GLY A 29 6.14 -19.06 9.92
CA GLY A 29 5.82 -20.42 10.39
C GLY A 29 6.22 -20.69 11.83
N GLN A 30 7.19 -19.95 12.38
CA GLN A 30 7.63 -20.07 13.78
C GLN A 30 7.40 -18.77 14.56
N ASP A 31 7.76 -17.64 13.96
CA ASP A 31 7.69 -16.32 14.58
C ASP A 31 7.15 -15.26 13.62
N TYR A 32 6.78 -14.11 14.19
CA TYR A 32 6.35 -12.94 13.46
C TYR A 32 7.50 -11.97 13.19
N TRP A 33 7.65 -11.61 11.93
CA TRP A 33 8.52 -10.55 11.48
C TRP A 33 7.72 -9.26 11.33
N LEU A 34 8.18 -8.18 11.93
CA LEU A 34 7.61 -6.86 11.76
C LEU A 34 8.53 -6.01 10.89
N LEU A 35 8.16 -5.83 9.63
CA LEU A 35 8.78 -4.85 8.75
C LEU A 35 8.23 -3.46 9.07
N TYR A 36 9.14 -2.50 9.24
CA TYR A 36 8.80 -1.10 9.45
C TYR A 36 9.57 -0.25 8.43
N LYS A 37 8.83 0.47 7.58
CA LYS A 37 9.45 1.38 6.62
C LYS A 37 8.70 2.71 6.59
N ARG A 38 9.49 3.78 6.67
CA ARG A 38 9.05 5.16 6.57
C ARG A 38 9.32 5.67 5.17
N PHE A 39 8.35 6.36 4.58
CA PHE A 39 8.53 7.04 3.32
C PHE A 39 9.00 8.46 3.59
N GLU A 40 10.09 8.86 2.95
CA GLU A 40 10.62 10.23 3.07
C GLU A 40 9.91 11.17 2.08
N ASN A 41 9.53 10.67 0.91
CA ASN A 41 8.97 11.47 -0.20
C ASN A 41 7.44 11.45 -0.25
N GLY A 42 6.80 11.94 0.81
CA GLY A 42 5.37 12.21 0.83
C GLY A 42 4.49 11.10 1.41
N LYS A 43 3.18 11.26 1.27
CA LYS A 43 2.17 10.34 1.83
C LYS A 43 1.82 9.28 0.80
N ILE A 44 1.80 8.01 1.22
CA ILE A 44 1.24 6.96 0.38
C ILE A 44 -0.26 7.22 0.24
N ASN A 45 -0.78 7.00 -0.96
CA ASN A 45 -2.22 6.88 -1.15
C ASN A 45 -2.70 5.52 -0.61
N TRP A 46 -2.79 5.43 0.72
CA TRP A 46 -3.34 4.26 1.41
C TRP A 46 -4.88 4.32 1.44
N PRO A 47 -5.58 3.20 1.19
CA PRO A 47 -7.04 3.11 1.32
C PRO A 47 -7.46 3.48 2.74
N GLN A 48 -8.48 4.34 2.88
CA GLN A 48 -8.95 4.81 4.19
C GLN A 48 -10.18 4.06 4.69
N ASN A 49 -10.96 3.48 3.79
CA ASN A 49 -12.22 2.85 4.11
C ASN A 49 -12.06 1.36 4.29
N GLN A 50 -12.68 0.78 5.32
CA GLN A 50 -12.69 -0.66 5.60
C GLN A 50 -13.21 -1.52 4.43
N ASN A 51 -14.02 -0.91 3.57
CA ASN A 51 -14.51 -1.53 2.33
C ASN A 51 -13.48 -1.57 1.20
N GLU A 52 -12.36 -0.86 1.34
CA GLU A 52 -11.23 -0.83 0.40
C GLU A 52 -10.08 -1.77 0.84
N VAL A 53 -10.29 -2.62 1.85
CA VAL A 53 -9.37 -3.73 2.14
C VAL A 53 -9.35 -4.65 0.93
N GLN A 54 -8.29 -4.58 0.14
CA GLN A 54 -8.08 -5.43 -1.03
C GLN A 54 -6.88 -6.34 -0.82
N ALA A 55 -6.97 -7.55 -1.34
CA ALA A 55 -5.78 -8.40 -1.43
C ALA A 55 -4.79 -7.76 -2.40
N LEU A 56 -3.59 -7.38 -1.93
CA LEU A 56 -2.57 -6.81 -2.81
C LEU A 56 -1.96 -7.92 -3.67
N THR A 57 -1.87 -7.67 -4.97
CA THR A 57 -1.11 -8.55 -5.87
C THR A 57 0.39 -8.34 -5.66
N SER A 58 1.23 -9.35 -5.88
CA SER A 58 2.70 -9.25 -5.74
C SER A 58 3.30 -8.01 -6.43
N LYS A 59 2.78 -7.65 -7.62
CA LYS A 59 3.20 -6.44 -8.34
C LYS A 59 2.93 -5.14 -7.58
N GLN A 60 1.80 -5.05 -6.88
CA GLN A 60 1.47 -3.88 -6.05
C GLN A 60 2.36 -3.81 -4.81
N VAL A 61 2.79 -4.97 -4.29
CA VAL A 61 3.79 -5.05 -3.22
C VAL A 61 5.13 -4.55 -3.71
N ASP A 62 5.58 -4.98 -4.88
CA ASP A 62 6.84 -4.50 -5.47
C ASP A 62 6.83 -2.99 -5.70
N TRP A 63 5.69 -2.45 -6.12
CA TRP A 63 5.48 -1.01 -6.23
C TRP A 63 5.57 -0.33 -4.87
N LEU A 64 4.92 -0.87 -3.84
CA LEU A 64 5.00 -0.33 -2.48
C LEU A 64 6.43 -0.36 -1.95
N MET A 65 7.18 -1.44 -2.21
CA MET A 65 8.58 -1.56 -1.81
C MET A 65 9.48 -0.53 -2.50
N LYS A 66 9.12 -0.12 -3.73
CA LYS A 66 9.80 0.91 -4.52
C LYS A 66 9.23 2.33 -4.31
N ASP A 67 8.46 2.53 -3.24
CA ASP A 67 7.87 3.83 -2.88
C ASP A 67 6.84 4.37 -3.90
N PHE A 68 6.20 3.49 -4.67
CA PHE A 68 5.09 3.83 -5.56
C PHE A 68 3.72 3.62 -4.91
N ALA A 69 2.72 4.33 -5.42
CA ALA A 69 1.34 4.17 -4.99
C ALA A 69 0.76 2.80 -5.44
N ILE A 70 -0.02 2.16 -4.56
CA ILE A 70 -0.68 0.86 -4.78
C ILE A 70 -1.62 0.88 -5.99
N THR A 71 -2.36 1.98 -6.15
CA THR A 71 -3.25 2.24 -7.28
C THR A 71 -2.70 3.40 -8.09
N PRO A 72 -2.31 3.18 -9.36
CA PRO A 72 -1.90 4.28 -10.22
C PRO A 72 -3.11 5.17 -10.51
N LYS A 73 -3.08 6.43 -10.04
CA LYS A 73 -4.09 7.44 -10.41
C LYS A 73 -3.78 7.94 -11.82
N ILE A 74 -3.99 7.09 -12.83
CA ILE A 74 -3.92 7.52 -14.23
C ILE A 74 -5.14 8.39 -14.47
N LYS A 75 -4.95 9.71 -14.48
CA LYS A 75 -5.99 10.64 -14.93
C LYS A 75 -6.10 10.49 -16.44
N ASN A 76 -7.16 9.83 -16.91
CA ASN A 76 -7.53 9.85 -18.32
C ASN A 76 -7.86 11.30 -18.69
N THR A 77 -6.88 12.00 -19.23
CA THR A 77 -7.05 13.37 -19.70
C THR A 77 -7.51 13.26 -21.14
N LYS A 78 -8.70 13.79 -21.45
CA LYS A 78 -9.15 13.90 -22.83
C LYS A 78 -8.10 14.70 -23.60
N ALA A 79 -7.66 14.18 -24.75
CA ALA A 79 -6.78 14.93 -25.64
C ALA A 79 -7.39 16.31 -25.87
N ARG A 80 -6.62 17.37 -25.56
CA ARG A 80 -7.04 18.72 -25.91
C ARG A 80 -7.05 18.77 -27.43
N ASN A 81 -8.23 18.98 -28.02
CA ASN A 81 -8.32 19.25 -29.45
C ASN A 81 -7.68 20.61 -29.71
N PHE A 82 -6.57 20.60 -30.44
CA PHE A 82 -5.91 21.79 -30.96
C PHE A 82 -6.61 22.16 -32.26
N TYR A 83 -7.60 23.04 -32.18
CA TYR A 83 -8.11 23.81 -33.31
C TYR A 83 -8.03 25.29 -32.94
#